data_AF-A0A661QRC8-F1
#
_entry.id   AF-A0A661QRC8-F1
#
_cell.length_a   1.000
_cell.length_b   1.000
_cell.length_c   1.000
_cell.angle_alpha   90.00
_cell.angle_beta   90.00
_cell.angle_gamma   90.00
#
_symmetry.space_group_name_H-M   'P 1'
#
loop_
_entity.id
_entity.type
_entity.pdbx_description
1 polymer ?
#
loop_
_entity_poly.entity_id
_entity_poly.type
_entity_poly.pdbx_seq_one_letter_code
_entity_poly.pdbx_strand_id
1 'polypeptide(L)' 'MKKDKVGRNDLCPCGSGLKYKKCCLKKEISETENIKTTYFQKY' A
#
# COMPACT_ATOMS: atom_id res chain seq x y z
N MET A 1 18.90 16.90 3.48
CA MET A 1 18.82 15.79 2.51
C MET A 1 17.38 15.68 2.03
N LYS A 2 17.10 15.93 0.75
CA LYS A 2 15.74 15.80 0.21
C LYS A 2 15.39 14.31 0.19
N LYS A 3 14.38 13.92 0.96
CA LYS A 3 13.79 12.58 0.87
C LYS A 3 13.00 12.57 -0.43
N ASP A 4 13.61 12.07 -1.51
CA ASP A 4 12.94 12.01 -2.81
C ASP A 4 11.64 11.21 -2.64
N LYS A 5 10.52 11.90 -2.87
CA LYS A 5 9.20 11.29 -2.74
C LYS A 5 9.02 10.35 -3.93
N VAL A 6 9.30 9.06 -3.74
CA VAL A 6 9.03 8.04 -4.75
C VAL A 6 7.55 8.07 -5.10
N GLY A 7 7.24 8.28 -6.38
CA GLY A 7 5.88 8.31 -6.89
C GLY A 7 5.22 6.95 -6.76
N ARG A 8 3.92 6.94 -6.46
CA ARG A 8 3.14 5.72 -6.24
C ARG A 8 3.20 4.74 -7.43
N ASN A 9 3.33 5.25 -8.65
CA ASN A 9 3.39 4.43 -9.86
C ASN A 9 4.83 4.10 -10.34
N ASP A 10 5.85 4.68 -9.72
CA ASP A 10 7.25 4.47 -10.11
C ASP A 10 7.73 3.08 -9.72
N LEU A 11 8.84 2.65 -10.32
CA LEU A 11 9.49 1.40 -9.92
C LEU A 11 9.94 1.48 -8.45
N CYS A 12 9.76 0.38 -7.73
CA CYS A 12 10.13 0.31 -6.32
C CYS A 12 11.66 0.45 -6.17
N PRO A 13 12.15 1.36 -5.30
CA PRO A 13 13.58 1.49 -5.02
C PRO A 13 14.18 0.25 -4.33
N CYS A 14 13.33 -0.70 -3.92
CA CYS A 14 13.72 -1.98 -3.36
C CYS A 14 14.25 -2.99 -4.39
N GLY A 15 14.24 -2.65 -5.69
CA GLY A 15 14.76 -3.54 -6.76
C GLY A 15 13.83 -4.67 -7.18
N SER A 16 12.57 -4.69 -6.72
CA SER A 16 11.62 -5.76 -7.03
C SER A 16 11.06 -5.74 -8.47
N GLY A 17 11.32 -4.68 -9.24
CA GLY A 17 10.72 -4.46 -10.56
C GLY A 17 9.21 -4.12 -10.54
N LEU A 18 8.59 -4.09 -9.36
CA LEU A 18 7.17 -3.75 -9.18
C LEU A 18 6.98 -2.25 -8.99
N LYS A 19 5.80 -1.74 -9.32
CA LYS A 19 5.40 -0.35 -8.96
C LYS A 19 5.40 -0.18 -7.44
N TYR A 20 5.84 0.97 -6.93
CA TYR A 20 5.93 1.26 -5.50
C TYR A 20 4.61 0.95 -4.76
N LYS A 21 3.46 1.30 -5.35
CA LYS A 21 2.11 0.98 -4.83
C LYS A 21 1.75 -0.48 -4.68
N LYS A 22 2.42 -1.34 -5.45
CA LYS A 22 2.20 -2.79 -5.46
C LYS A 22 3.29 -3.55 -4.68
N CYS A 23 4.31 -2.84 -4.20
CA CYS A 23 5.42 -3.41 -3.47
C CYS A 23 5.46 -2.82 -2.05
N CYS A 24 6.49 -2.05 -1.69
CA CYS A 24 6.68 -1.52 -0.34
C CYS A 24 5.52 -0.67 0.21
N LEU A 25 4.72 -0.03 -0.63
CA LEU A 25 3.57 0.76 -0.18
C LEU A 25 2.33 -0.11 0.13
N LYS A 26 2.25 -1.35 -0.37
CA LYS A 26 1.09 -2.23 -0.18
C LYS A 26 1.13 -2.97 1.18
N LYS A 27 2.01 -2.56 2.10
CA LYS A 27 2.26 -3.28 3.36
C LYS A 27 1.08 -3.32 4.33
N GLU A 28 -0.02 -2.62 4.08
CA GLU A 28 -1.12 -2.45 5.06
C GLU A 28 -2.53 -2.82 4.56
N ILE A 29 -2.64 -3.55 3.44
CA ILE A 29 -3.96 -4.01 2.93
C ILE A 29 -4.24 -5.48 3.30
N SER A 30 -3.76 -5.93 4.47
CA SER A 30 -4.20 -7.18 5.10
C SER A 30 -5.17 -6.94 6.28
N GLU A 31 -5.46 -5.68 6.62
CA GLU A 31 -6.40 -5.32 7.71
C GLU A 31 -7.82 -5.02 7.20
N THR A 32 -8.05 -5.04 5.88
CA THR A 32 -9.36 -4.79 5.26
C THR A 32 -10.38 -5.92 5.48
N GLU A 33 -9.99 -7.04 6.09
CA GLU A 33 -10.96 -7.99 6.63
C GLU A 33 -11.84 -7.32 7.70
N ASN A 34 -11.30 -6.34 8.44
CA ASN A 34 -12.01 -5.62 9.49
C ASN A 34 -13.00 -4.56 8.96
N ILE A 35 -12.75 -3.98 7.77
CA ILE A 35 -13.64 -2.94 7.20
C ILE A 35 -14.96 -3.55 6.71
N LYS A 36 -14.91 -4.76 6.14
CA LYS A 36 -16.13 -5.46 5.71
C LYS A 36 -16.97 -5.85 6.92
N THR A 37 -16.36 -6.44 7.95
CA THR A 37 -17.09 -6.84 9.15
C THR A 37 -17.67 -5.64 9.89
N THR A 38 -16.92 -4.54 10.04
CA THR A 38 -17.43 -3.31 10.68
C THR A 38 -18.56 -2.66 9.88
N TYR A 39 -18.52 -2.70 8.54
CA TYR A 39 -19.62 -2.23 7.71
C TYR A 39 -20.88 -3.09 7.87
N PHE A 40 -20.76 -4.43 7.83
CA PHE A 40 -21.89 -5.34 8.02
C PHE A 40 -22.41 -5.40 9.46
N GLN A 41 -21.60 -5.07 10.47
CA GLN A 41 -22.02 -5.01 11.88
C GLN A 41 -22.75 -3.71 12.23
N LYS A 42 -22.57 -2.66 11.43
CA LYS A 42 -23.11 -1.32 11.71
C LYS A 42 -24.45 -1.05 11.03
N TYR A 43 -24.83 -1.84 10.02
CA TYR A 43 -26.10 -1.77 9.29
C TYR A 43 -26.85 -3.09 9.43
#